data_AF-A0A7C2U0Q7-F1
#
_entry.id   AF-A0A7C2U0Q7-F1
#
_cell.length_a   1.000
_cell.length_b   1.000
_cell.length_c   1.000
_cell.angle_alpha   90.00
_cell.angle_beta   90.00
_cell.angle_gamma   90.00
#
_symmetry.space_group_name_H-M   'P 1'
#
loop_
_entity.id
_entity.type
_entity.pdbx_description
1 polymer ?
#
loop_
_entity_poly.entity_id
_entity_poly.type
_entity_poly.pdbx_seq_one_letter_code
_entity_poly.pdbx_strand_id
1 'polypeptide(L)' 'MLDLAVEAQADFIITFNKKDLCEAKKFGILLLTPYEFLQKVGEIP' A
#
# COMPACT_ATOMS: atom_id res chain seq x y z
N MET A 1 8.62 -2.19 -8.44
CA MET A 1 8.01 -1.68 -7.19
C MET A 1 7.12 -2.74 -6.56
N LEU A 2 6.19 -3.34 -7.33
CA LEU A 2 5.38 -4.46 -6.83
C LEU A 2 6.24 -5.68 -6.46
N ASP A 3 7.17 -6.09 -7.34
CA ASP A 3 8.03 -7.26 -7.07
C ASP A 3 8.82 -7.10 -5.78
N LEU A 4 9.42 -5.92 -5.58
CA LEU A 4 10.13 -5.59 -4.34
C LEU A 4 9.22 -5.65 -3.09
N ALA A 5 7.97 -5.18 -3.19
CA ALA A 5 7.04 -5.23 -2.07
C ALA A 5 6.61 -6.68 -1.75
N VAL A 6 6.50 -7.53 -2.76
CA VAL A 6 6.23 -8.96 -2.60
C VAL A 6 7.44 -9.67 -1.97
N GLU A 7 8.65 -9.43 -2.48
CA GLU A 7 9.89 -9.99 -1.93
C GLU A 7 10.14 -9.55 -0.49
N ALA A 8 9.81 -8.30 -0.17
CA ALA A 8 9.92 -7.75 1.18
C ALA A 8 8.79 -8.18 2.13
N GLN A 9 7.80 -8.95 1.66
CA GLN A 9 6.61 -9.32 2.42
C GLN A 9 5.90 -8.11 3.03
N ALA A 10 5.82 -7.01 2.28
CA ALA A 10 5.23 -5.77 2.76
C ALA A 10 3.71 -5.89 2.90
N ASP A 11 3.17 -5.38 4.01
CA ASP A 11 1.72 -5.31 4.21
C ASP A 11 1.06 -4.21 3.36
N PHE A 12 1.80 -3.13 3.07
CA PHE A 12 1.27 -1.92 2.43
C PHE A 12 2.19 -1.36 1.35
N ILE A 13 1.62 -0.81 0.27
CA ILE A 13 2.29 0.14 -0.62
C ILE A 13 1.62 1.51 -0.46
N ILE A 14 2.41 2.51 -0.09
CA ILE A 14 1.95 3.89 0.03
C ILE A 14 2.14 4.60 -1.32
N THR A 15 1.03 4.95 -1.98
CA THR A 15 1.03 5.52 -3.34
C THR A 15 -0.25 6.29 -3.64
N PHE A 16 -0.16 7.32 -4.50
CA PHE A 16 -1.34 7.94 -5.12
C PHE A 16 -1.81 7.19 -6.37
N ASN A 17 -0.94 6.37 -6.97
CA ASN A 17 -1.23 5.65 -8.21
C ASN A 17 -1.83 4.27 -7.94
N LYS A 18 -2.98 4.25 -7.25
CA LYS A 18 -3.65 3.00 -6.88
C LYS A 18 -4.16 2.19 -8.08
N LYS A 19 -4.52 2.88 -9.18
CA LYS A 19 -5.09 2.24 -10.37
C LYS A 19 -4.07 1.32 -11.03
N ASP A 20 -2.85 1.81 -11.21
CA ASP A 20 -1.80 1.09 -11.92
C ASP A 20 -1.22 -0.06 -11.08
N LEU A 21 -1.41 -0.02 -9.75
CA LEU A 21 -0.91 -1.03 -8.82
C LEU A 21 -2.02 -1.94 -8.27
N CYS A 22 -3.22 -1.95 -8.88
CA CYS A 22 -4.36 -2.70 -8.37
C CYS A 22 -4.11 -4.21 -8.19
N GLU A 23 -3.16 -4.77 -8.95
CA GLU A 23 -2.74 -6.18 -8.86
C GLU A 23 -2.05 -6.52 -7.53
N ALA A 24 -1.51 -5.54 -6.80
CA ALA A 24 -0.91 -5.73 -5.49
C ALA A 24 -1.85 -6.43 -4.50
N LYS A 25 -3.16 -6.21 -4.64
CA LYS A 25 -4.20 -6.86 -3.83
C LYS A 25 -4.21 -8.39 -4.01
N LYS A 26 -3.83 -8.91 -5.17
CA LYS A 26 -3.73 -10.36 -5.43
C LYS A 26 -2.64 -11.02 -4.58
N PHE A 27 -1.65 -10.24 -4.15
CA PHE A 27 -0.54 -10.67 -3.30
C PHE A 27 -0.80 -10.38 -1.81
N GLY A 28 -2.01 -9.95 -1.43
CA GLY A 28 -2.34 -9.57 -0.05
C GLY A 28 -1.83 -8.19 0.37
N ILE A 29 -1.21 -7.44 -0.55
CA ILE A 29 -0.64 -6.12 -0.28
C ILE A 29 -1.72 -5.04 -0.42
N LEU A 30 -1.89 -4.22 0.60
CA LEU A 30 -2.89 -3.16 0.61
C LEU A 30 -2.33 -1.85 0.05
N LEU A 31 -3.08 -1.20 -0.84
CA LEU A 31 -2.70 0.11 -1.39
C LEU A 31 -3.31 1.23 -0.56
N LEU A 32 -2.45 2.08 0.00
CA LEU A 32 -2.84 3.25 0.79
C LEU A 32 -2.26 4.51 0.17
N THR A 33 -2.97 5.62 0.26
CA THR A 33 -2.39 6.95 0.11
C THR A 33 -1.65 7.31 1.40
N PRO A 34 -0.73 8.30 1.38
CA PRO A 34 -0.12 8.79 2.60
C PRO A 34 -1.15 9.19 3.67
N TYR A 35 -2.25 9.83 3.24
CA TYR A 35 -3.33 10.22 4.14
C TYR A 35 -4.00 9.02 4.81
N GLU A 36 -4.41 8.00 4.04
CA GLU A 36 -5.03 6.80 4.63
C GLU A 36 -4.06 6.00 5.49
N PHE A 37 -2.75 6.02 5.16
CA PHE A 37 -1.74 5.39 6.01
C PHE A 37 -1.62 6.11 7.36
N LEU A 38 -1.54 7.44 7.35
CA LEU A 38 -1.51 8.25 8.58
C LEU A 38 -2.77 8.06 9.43
N GLN A 39 -3.95 7.97 8.80
CA GLN A 39 -5.19 7.61 9.50
C GLN A 39 -5.09 6.22 10.13
N LYS A 40 -4.55 5.25 9.39
CA LYS A 40 -4.42 3.86 9.84
C LYS A 40 -3.46 3.70 11.03
N VAL A 41 -2.39 4.49 11.09
CA VAL A 41 -1.45 4.48 12.23
C VAL A 41 -1.90 5.37 13.40
N GLY A 42 -2.98 6.13 13.23
CA GLY A 42 -3.55 6.96 14.30
C GLY A 42 -2.87 8.33 14.49
N GLU A 43 -2.04 8.76 13.54
CA GLU A 43 -1.38 10.07 13.58
C GLU A 43 -2.34 11.21 13.22
N ILE A 44 -3.38 10.91 12.43
CA ILE A 44 -4.42 11.87 12.03
C ILE A 44 -5.82 11.23 12.08
N PRO A 45 -6.89 12.02 12.34
CA PRO A 45 -8.27 11.54 12.35
C PRO A 45 -8.80 11.16 10.96
#